data_AF-A0AAX0WQ84-F1
#
_entry.id   AF-A0AAX0WQ84-F1
#
_cell.length_a   1.000
_cell.length_b   1.000
_cell.length_c   1.000
_cell.angle_alpha   90.00
_cell.angle_beta   90.00
_cell.angle_gamma   90.00
#
_symmetry.space_group_name_H-M   'P 1'
#
loop_
_entity.id
_entity.type
_entity.pdbx_description
1 polymer ?
#
loop_
_entity_poly.entity_id
_entity_poly.type
_entity_poly.pdbx_seq_one_letter_code
_entity_poly.pdbx_strand_id
1 'polypeptide(L)'
;MLSQQAAAELLRKYGKDLENLQKITKETSLGLRSDAQFIPELLKALDCIANGTAYAPTSHMTGMTSIGKVTSDPQKAVGDLVAFFDDRFIDTYFGSTNKANIEHNVPGVDLDKLKANILQFCKEIKPPTVAEKNDTVQKSRMIALTLGAHVEFRVKGFKHNNPEHNARQPLETVQFEFRTTQERDAFYERIKNISPSDVSIDFTATKKDSEGNAIPIVLVKPEAIKSIDAVLFPRESPKLSKEQFIESTRSLINAGIFSGRSSRLEESLRTICKALETGELIDGRQINAQVSGGWMASGQQNTASGMISAEEAWAFLFKEMGELDNSLYKEMFRGRLEEHFRQQQYPEGVRRLWFDTFTDQEGYKKDSQFANFANFISDLPVHRSRVGQSRTEDNHSTFKQPSSTVHHTTVKQPSPPVHKSTTGDTHKAFIKHFIQHHAPGVEREPLIEKSRVKIEFKNKNYLENFKAIYGDYMKGISETLGHGKNAGKVYLTVPLEQIEAIENGVLKGKYKHYVTPGEQPMRTVTSAVTCDSLRDNDFKSRYKNNQGDFLKSKILKVFYEDLENAETPKDVQKVVDRYKNDGRYDILAKAQNTTMQVLGMTTSSATAFEELRKERLGDIDKARRAQVA
;
A
#
# COMPACT_ATOMS: atom_id res chain seq x y z
N MET A 1 6.26 13.15 -18.72
CA MET A 1 5.81 14.16 -19.70
C MET A 1 6.37 13.77 -21.05
N LEU A 2 5.56 13.82 -22.10
CA LEU A 2 5.97 13.53 -23.47
C LEU A 2 6.80 14.69 -24.01
N SER A 3 7.91 14.42 -24.69
CA SER A 3 8.59 15.45 -25.48
C SER A 3 7.79 15.77 -26.75
N GLN A 4 8.07 16.91 -27.39
CA GLN A 4 7.47 17.27 -28.68
C GLN A 4 7.71 16.17 -29.73
N GLN A 5 8.95 15.68 -29.81
CA GLN A 5 9.34 14.61 -30.73
C GLN A 5 8.62 13.27 -30.42
N ALA A 6 8.44 12.93 -29.14
CA ALA A 6 7.71 11.72 -28.76
C ALA A 6 6.22 11.81 -29.11
N ALA A 7 5.60 12.98 -28.92
CA ALA A 7 4.22 13.21 -29.32
C ALA A 7 4.05 13.16 -30.85
N ALA A 8 4.96 13.77 -31.60
CA ALA A 8 4.97 13.70 -33.06
C ALA A 8 5.12 12.25 -33.57
N GLU A 9 5.97 11.46 -32.94
CA GLU A 9 6.18 10.05 -33.28
C GLU A 9 4.94 9.19 -32.96
N LEU A 10 4.27 9.42 -31.82
CA LEU A 10 3.02 8.76 -31.48
C LEU A 10 1.91 9.08 -32.48
N LEU A 11 1.77 10.35 -32.89
CA LEU A 11 0.83 10.75 -33.93
C LEU A 11 1.15 10.10 -35.27
N ARG A 12 2.43 10.06 -35.65
CA ARG A 12 2.88 9.43 -36.90
C ARG A 12 2.58 7.93 -36.93
N LYS A 13 2.80 7.23 -35.81
CA LYS A 13 2.58 5.77 -35.70
C LYS A 13 1.10 5.40 -35.59
N TYR A 14 0.34 6.14 -34.77
CA TYR A 14 -0.99 5.71 -34.31
C TYR A 14 -2.13 6.67 -34.64
N GLY A 15 -1.86 7.85 -35.18
CA GLY A 15 -2.89 8.86 -35.45
C GLY A 15 -4.02 8.33 -36.33
N LYS A 16 -3.68 7.60 -37.41
CA LYS A 16 -4.67 7.00 -38.31
C LYS A 16 -5.49 5.88 -37.66
N ASP A 17 -4.90 5.14 -36.74
CA ASP A 17 -5.59 4.09 -35.98
C ASP A 17 -6.58 4.70 -34.97
N LEU A 18 -6.19 5.77 -34.29
CA LEU A 18 -7.09 6.54 -33.43
C LEU A 18 -8.24 7.18 -34.21
N GLU A 19 -7.99 7.68 -35.42
CA GLU A 19 -9.05 8.17 -36.32
C GLU A 19 -10.01 7.07 -36.77
N ASN A 20 -9.50 5.87 -37.07
CA ASN A 20 -10.33 4.71 -37.40
C ASN A 20 -11.18 4.27 -36.20
N LEU A 21 -10.61 4.27 -35.00
CA LEU A 21 -11.34 4.01 -33.77
C LEU A 21 -12.43 5.08 -33.52
N GLN A 22 -12.13 6.34 -33.83
CA GLN A 22 -13.12 7.42 -33.76
C GLN A 22 -14.31 7.20 -34.71
N LYS A 23 -14.08 6.62 -35.90
CA LYS A 23 -15.18 6.27 -36.82
C LYS A 23 -16.03 5.15 -36.24
N ILE A 24 -15.39 4.09 -35.73
CA ILE A 24 -16.06 2.97 -35.06
C ILE A 24 -16.95 3.48 -33.92
N THR A 25 -16.42 4.33 -33.03
CA THR A 25 -17.20 4.86 -31.89
C THR A 25 -18.38 5.77 -32.30
N LYS A 26 -18.34 6.39 -33.48
CA LYS A 26 -19.43 7.22 -34.02
C LYS A 26 -20.48 6.43 -34.79
N GLU A 27 -20.03 5.45 -35.56
CA GLU A 27 -20.86 4.72 -36.54
C GLU A 27 -21.49 3.47 -35.92
N THR A 28 -20.98 3.02 -34.77
CA THR A 28 -21.54 1.90 -34.03
C THR A 28 -22.23 2.40 -32.76
N SER A 29 -23.52 2.10 -32.62
CA SER A 29 -24.34 2.43 -31.44
C SER A 29 -24.03 1.54 -30.22
N LEU A 30 -22.79 1.06 -30.11
CA LEU A 30 -22.34 0.05 -29.15
C LEU A 30 -21.87 0.64 -27.82
N GLY A 31 -21.32 1.85 -27.81
CA GLY A 31 -20.72 2.45 -26.62
C GLY A 31 -21.42 3.72 -26.12
N LEU A 32 -20.80 4.36 -25.14
CA LEU A 32 -21.34 5.57 -24.52
C LEU A 32 -21.06 6.80 -25.40
N ARG A 33 -21.90 7.83 -25.28
CA ARG A 33 -21.68 9.12 -25.95
C ARG A 33 -20.31 9.72 -25.62
N SER A 34 -19.77 9.43 -24.44
CA SER A 34 -18.42 9.83 -24.00
C SER A 34 -17.30 9.25 -24.85
N ASP A 35 -17.51 8.04 -25.39
CA ASP A 35 -16.46 7.25 -26.03
C ASP A 35 -16.09 7.84 -27.39
N ALA A 36 -17.06 8.41 -28.09
CA ALA A 36 -16.88 9.16 -29.32
C ALA A 36 -16.33 10.59 -29.11
N GLN A 37 -16.21 11.05 -27.85
CA GLN A 37 -15.83 12.42 -27.53
C GLN A 37 -14.37 12.56 -27.07
N PHE A 38 -13.79 11.55 -26.41
CA PHE A 38 -12.44 11.70 -25.83
C PHE A 38 -11.30 11.52 -26.84
N ILE A 39 -11.49 10.69 -27.88
CA ILE A 39 -10.46 10.39 -28.89
C ILE A 39 -10.02 11.65 -29.68
N PRO A 40 -10.91 12.56 -30.13
CA PRO A 40 -10.51 13.77 -30.84
C PRO A 40 -9.77 14.75 -29.92
N GLU A 41 -10.12 14.78 -28.64
CA GLU A 41 -9.40 15.58 -27.65
C GLU A 41 -8.02 15.02 -27.35
N LEU A 42 -7.86 13.70 -27.37
CA LEU A 42 -6.56 13.05 -27.21
C LEU A 42 -5.64 13.37 -28.39
N LEU A 43 -6.17 13.27 -29.62
CA LEU A 43 -5.44 13.65 -30.84
C LEU A 43 -5.04 15.13 -30.80
N LYS A 44 -5.96 16.01 -30.39
CA LYS A 44 -5.70 17.45 -30.26
C LYS A 44 -4.65 17.76 -29.20
N ALA A 45 -4.71 17.12 -28.03
CA ALA A 45 -3.73 17.32 -26.97
C ALA A 45 -2.33 16.83 -27.40
N LEU A 46 -2.24 15.71 -28.12
CA LEU A 46 -0.98 15.22 -28.68
C LEU A 46 -0.41 16.17 -29.74
N ASP A 47 -1.25 16.72 -30.61
CA ASP A 47 -0.83 17.69 -31.63
C ASP A 47 -0.32 18.98 -30.98
N CYS A 48 -0.99 19.47 -29.94
CA CYS A 48 -0.52 20.61 -29.17
C CYS A 48 0.85 20.36 -28.51
N ILE A 49 1.11 19.15 -28.00
CA ILE A 49 2.44 18.80 -27.46
C ILE A 49 3.47 18.75 -28.59
N ALA A 50 3.15 18.09 -29.70
CA ALA A 50 4.06 17.92 -30.83
C ALA A 50 4.50 19.28 -31.41
N ASN A 51 3.59 20.24 -31.48
CA ASN A 51 3.80 21.55 -32.06
C ASN A 51 4.17 22.64 -31.02
N GLY A 52 4.17 22.30 -29.73
CA GLY A 52 4.43 23.25 -28.64
C GLY A 52 3.38 24.36 -28.52
N THR A 53 2.13 24.09 -28.91
CA THR A 53 1.03 25.06 -28.90
C THR A 53 0.14 24.89 -27.67
N ALA A 54 -0.64 25.93 -27.36
CA ALA A 54 -1.58 25.89 -26.24
C ALA A 54 -2.77 24.96 -26.55
N TYR A 55 -3.12 24.12 -25.58
CA TYR A 55 -4.29 23.24 -25.66
C TYR A 55 -5.52 23.90 -25.03
N ALA A 56 -6.61 23.92 -25.79
CA ALA A 56 -7.90 24.40 -25.35
C ALA A 56 -8.95 23.29 -25.49
N PRO A 57 -9.43 22.69 -24.39
CA PRO A 57 -10.46 21.64 -24.46
C PRO A 57 -11.78 22.19 -25.00
N THR A 58 -12.53 21.40 -25.76
CA THR A 58 -13.85 21.83 -26.27
C THR A 58 -14.90 21.97 -25.16
N SER A 59 -15.89 22.84 -25.36
CA SER A 59 -16.92 23.19 -24.37
C SER A 59 -17.74 21.99 -23.87
N HIS A 60 -17.95 20.97 -24.71
CA HIS A 60 -18.66 19.74 -24.32
C HIS A 60 -17.90 18.89 -23.28
N MET A 61 -16.59 19.10 -23.12
CA MET A 61 -15.76 18.44 -22.10
C MET A 61 -15.74 19.16 -20.74
N THR A 62 -16.56 20.19 -20.58
CA THR A 62 -16.61 21.00 -19.35
C THR A 62 -17.90 20.84 -18.53
N GLY A 63 -18.82 19.94 -18.94
CA GLY A 63 -20.18 19.88 -18.37
C GLY A 63 -20.87 18.52 -18.23
N MET A 64 -20.19 17.39 -18.44
CA MET A 64 -20.77 16.06 -18.18
C MET A 64 -20.17 15.39 -16.94
N THR A 65 -21.01 14.78 -16.10
CA THR A 65 -20.63 14.09 -14.86
C THR A 65 -19.73 12.87 -15.06
N SER A 66 -19.63 12.32 -16.27
CA SER A 66 -18.90 11.10 -16.59
C SER A 66 -17.45 11.28 -17.07
N ILE A 67 -17.06 12.46 -17.57
CA ILE A 67 -15.70 12.70 -18.12
C ILE A 67 -14.84 13.60 -17.21
N GLY A 68 -15.46 14.36 -16.29
CA GLY A 68 -14.73 15.35 -15.49
C GLY A 68 -14.22 16.51 -16.34
N LYS A 69 -13.77 17.59 -15.70
CA LYS A 69 -13.25 18.77 -16.41
C LYS A 69 -11.85 18.45 -16.94
N VAL A 70 -11.73 18.25 -18.26
CA VAL A 70 -10.42 18.09 -18.92
C VAL A 70 -9.60 19.37 -18.73
N THR A 71 -8.37 19.21 -18.27
CA THR A 71 -7.42 20.29 -17.98
C THR A 71 -6.96 21.02 -19.26
N SER A 72 -6.57 22.29 -19.16
CA SER A 72 -5.94 23.03 -20.27
C SER A 72 -4.45 22.71 -20.45
N ASP A 73 -3.86 21.95 -19.53
CA ASP A 73 -2.50 21.42 -19.68
C ASP A 73 -2.53 20.19 -20.61
N PRO A 74 -1.94 20.24 -21.82
CA PRO A 74 -2.00 19.13 -22.76
C PRO A 74 -1.32 17.86 -22.23
N GLN A 75 -0.30 17.97 -21.38
CA GLN A 75 0.42 16.82 -20.83
C GLN A 75 -0.45 16.03 -19.87
N LYS A 76 -1.19 16.76 -19.03
CA LYS A 76 -2.15 16.16 -18.10
C LYS A 76 -3.43 15.71 -18.84
N ALA A 77 -3.87 16.45 -19.85
CA ALA A 77 -5.02 16.05 -20.69
C ALA A 77 -4.77 14.71 -21.39
N VAL A 78 -3.59 14.48 -21.97
CA VAL A 78 -3.23 13.17 -22.56
C VAL A 78 -3.33 12.04 -21.54
N GLY A 79 -2.83 12.25 -20.31
CA GLY A 79 -2.94 11.23 -19.24
C GLY A 79 -4.38 10.93 -18.84
N ASP A 80 -5.20 11.96 -18.66
CA ASP A 80 -6.60 11.83 -18.27
C ASP A 80 -7.43 11.15 -19.38
N LEU A 81 -7.15 11.44 -20.66
CA LEU A 81 -7.90 10.92 -21.81
C LEU A 81 -7.52 9.47 -22.17
N VAL A 82 -6.25 9.07 -21.97
CA VAL A 82 -5.82 7.67 -22.19
C VAL A 82 -6.45 6.72 -21.18
N ALA A 83 -6.83 7.19 -19.99
CA ALA A 83 -7.50 6.37 -18.98
C ALA A 83 -8.87 5.82 -19.42
N PHE A 84 -9.49 6.40 -20.46
CA PHE A 84 -10.74 5.92 -21.03
C PHE A 84 -10.59 4.67 -21.92
N PHE A 85 -9.36 4.28 -22.28
CA PHE A 85 -9.09 2.98 -22.90
C PHE A 85 -9.01 1.87 -21.83
N ASP A 86 -10.05 1.74 -21.02
CA ASP A 86 -10.20 0.70 -20.00
C ASP A 86 -10.66 -0.64 -20.60
N ASP A 87 -10.66 -1.70 -19.79
CA ASP A 87 -11.06 -3.04 -20.24
C ASP A 87 -12.49 -3.05 -20.80
N ARG A 88 -13.39 -2.24 -20.22
CA ARG A 88 -14.76 -2.08 -20.71
C ARG A 88 -14.79 -1.48 -22.11
N PHE A 89 -14.00 -0.43 -22.38
CA PHE A 89 -13.89 0.16 -23.70
C PHE A 89 -13.35 -0.88 -24.70
N ILE A 90 -12.30 -1.61 -24.31
CA ILE A 90 -11.69 -2.64 -25.16
C ILE A 90 -12.68 -3.76 -25.47
N ASP A 91 -13.43 -4.24 -24.49
CA ASP A 91 -14.42 -5.31 -24.69
C ASP A 91 -15.62 -4.83 -25.52
N THR A 92 -16.03 -3.57 -25.35
CA THR A 92 -17.13 -2.97 -26.12
C THR A 92 -16.81 -2.92 -27.62
N TYR A 93 -15.61 -2.46 -27.98
CA TYR A 93 -15.26 -2.22 -29.39
C TYR A 93 -14.38 -3.31 -30.02
N PHE A 94 -13.78 -4.19 -29.23
CA PHE A 94 -12.92 -5.29 -29.73
C PHE A 94 -13.28 -6.65 -29.14
N GLY A 95 -14.44 -6.77 -28.48
CA GLY A 95 -15.01 -8.05 -28.06
C GLY A 95 -15.50 -8.86 -29.26
N SER A 96 -15.37 -10.19 -29.18
CA SER A 96 -15.75 -11.11 -30.25
C SER A 96 -17.22 -10.98 -30.66
N THR A 97 -18.10 -10.60 -29.73
CA THR A 97 -19.53 -10.43 -29.94
C THR A 97 -19.89 -9.28 -30.87
N ASN A 98 -19.03 -8.26 -30.97
CA ASN A 98 -19.31 -7.02 -31.71
C ASN A 98 -18.55 -6.92 -33.04
N LYS A 99 -17.59 -7.81 -33.27
CA LYS A 99 -16.69 -7.80 -34.44
C LYS A 99 -17.44 -7.70 -35.77
N ALA A 100 -18.44 -8.56 -35.98
CA ALA A 100 -19.21 -8.58 -37.22
C ALA A 100 -20.03 -7.29 -37.47
N ASN A 101 -20.56 -6.67 -36.40
CA ASN A 101 -21.30 -5.42 -36.51
C ASN A 101 -20.35 -4.26 -36.86
N ILE A 102 -19.15 -4.25 -36.28
CA ILE A 102 -18.16 -3.20 -36.53
C ILE A 102 -17.57 -3.32 -37.95
N GLU A 103 -17.24 -4.54 -38.40
CA GLU A 103 -16.73 -4.79 -39.76
C GLU A 103 -17.77 -4.44 -40.84
N HIS A 104 -19.07 -4.57 -40.52
CA HIS A 104 -20.15 -4.16 -41.40
C HIS A 104 -20.28 -2.64 -41.53
N ASN A 105 -20.18 -1.90 -40.41
CA ASN A 105 -20.35 -0.44 -40.41
C ASN A 105 -19.06 0.30 -40.85
N VAL A 106 -17.89 -0.28 -40.59
CA VAL A 106 -16.58 0.32 -40.93
C VAL A 106 -15.76 -0.65 -41.80
N PRO A 107 -16.10 -0.80 -43.09
CA PRO A 107 -15.45 -1.77 -43.96
C PRO A 107 -13.97 -1.44 -44.20
N GLY A 108 -13.12 -2.46 -44.22
CA GLY A 108 -11.69 -2.35 -44.51
C GLY A 108 -10.78 -2.07 -43.31
N VAL A 109 -11.32 -2.06 -42.09
CA VAL A 109 -10.54 -1.99 -40.85
C VAL A 109 -10.28 -3.39 -40.32
N ASP A 110 -9.00 -3.77 -40.20
CA ASP A 110 -8.57 -4.97 -39.49
C ASP A 110 -8.65 -4.71 -37.98
N LEU A 111 -9.70 -5.23 -37.33
CA LEU A 111 -9.97 -4.99 -35.91
C LEU A 111 -8.93 -5.60 -34.98
N ASP A 112 -8.34 -6.75 -35.35
CA ASP A 112 -7.35 -7.40 -34.51
C ASP A 112 -6.04 -6.60 -34.53
N LYS A 113 -5.66 -6.11 -35.72
CA LYS A 113 -4.53 -5.20 -35.89
C LYS A 113 -4.78 -3.84 -35.22
N LEU A 114 -5.98 -3.29 -35.36
CA LEU A 114 -6.35 -2.03 -34.71
C LEU A 114 -6.29 -2.18 -33.19
N LYS A 115 -6.84 -3.26 -32.62
CA LYS A 115 -6.75 -3.56 -31.19
C LYS A 115 -5.28 -3.63 -30.73
N ALA A 116 -4.44 -4.37 -31.44
CA ALA A 116 -3.03 -4.49 -31.12
C ALA A 116 -2.31 -3.13 -31.13
N ASN A 117 -2.59 -2.30 -32.14
CA ASN A 117 -2.01 -0.96 -32.27
C ASN A 117 -2.48 0.00 -31.18
N ILE A 118 -3.76 -0.03 -30.79
CA ILE A 118 -4.29 0.82 -29.71
C ILE A 118 -3.73 0.39 -28.36
N LEU A 119 -3.59 -0.91 -28.10
CA LEU A 119 -2.93 -1.41 -26.90
C LEU A 119 -1.45 -1.03 -26.86
N GLN A 120 -0.76 -1.09 -28.01
CA GLN A 120 0.63 -0.67 -28.11
C GLN A 120 0.79 0.84 -27.92
N PHE A 121 -0.09 1.66 -28.51
CA PHE A 121 -0.17 3.09 -28.25
C PHE A 121 -0.34 3.39 -26.76
N CYS A 122 -1.26 2.68 -26.08
CA CYS A 122 -1.47 2.82 -24.64
C CYS A 122 -0.22 2.46 -23.83
N LYS A 123 0.62 1.54 -24.30
CA LYS A 123 1.91 1.19 -23.67
C LYS A 123 2.97 2.26 -23.93
N GLU A 124 3.07 2.78 -25.16
CA GLU A 124 4.09 3.76 -25.54
C GLU A 124 3.80 5.17 -24.99
N ILE A 125 2.54 5.51 -24.77
CA ILE A 125 2.13 6.80 -24.21
C ILE A 125 2.16 6.82 -22.68
N LYS A 126 1.99 5.66 -22.06
CA LYS A 126 2.20 5.51 -20.63
C LYS A 126 3.72 5.62 -20.40
N PRO A 127 4.21 6.53 -19.54
CA PRO A 127 5.56 6.34 -19.00
C PRO A 127 5.66 4.91 -18.45
N PRO A 128 6.87 4.28 -18.44
CA PRO A 128 7.04 2.93 -17.92
C PRO A 128 6.22 2.84 -16.64
N THR A 129 5.27 1.92 -16.67
CA THR A 129 4.22 1.87 -15.65
C THR A 129 4.87 1.91 -14.28
N VAL A 130 4.18 2.44 -13.26
CA VAL A 130 4.66 2.30 -11.88
C VAL A 130 5.07 0.84 -11.61
N ALA A 131 4.37 -0.13 -12.22
CA ALA A 131 4.72 -1.54 -12.25
C ALA A 131 6.06 -1.88 -12.93
N GLU A 132 6.37 -1.38 -14.13
CA GLU A 132 7.66 -1.63 -14.81
C GLU A 132 8.83 -0.93 -14.12
N LYS A 133 8.63 0.30 -13.63
CA LYS A 133 9.61 0.97 -12.79
C LYS A 133 9.84 0.19 -11.49
N ASN A 134 8.77 -0.34 -10.89
CA ASN A 134 8.87 -1.19 -9.71
C ASN A 134 9.61 -2.50 -10.03
N ASP A 135 9.31 -3.19 -11.13
CA ASP A 135 10.01 -4.43 -11.52
C ASP A 135 11.52 -4.20 -11.69
N THR A 136 11.92 -3.14 -12.41
CA THR A 136 13.33 -2.77 -12.55
C THR A 136 13.97 -2.42 -11.20
N VAL A 137 13.27 -1.67 -10.35
CA VAL A 137 13.75 -1.33 -9.00
C VAL A 137 13.94 -2.59 -8.16
N GLN A 138 12.98 -3.51 -8.17
CA GLN A 138 13.02 -4.75 -7.39
C GLN A 138 14.14 -5.67 -7.85
N LYS A 139 14.28 -5.88 -9.17
CA LYS A 139 15.37 -6.68 -9.73
C LYS A 139 16.74 -6.08 -9.44
N SER A 140 16.85 -4.76 -9.55
CA SER A 140 18.10 -4.07 -9.23
C SER A 140 18.48 -4.25 -7.75
N ARG A 141 17.50 -4.13 -6.84
CA ARG A 141 17.71 -4.40 -5.41
C ARG A 141 18.09 -5.86 -5.15
N MET A 142 17.46 -6.82 -5.84
CA MET A 142 17.82 -8.24 -5.75
C MET A 142 19.26 -8.49 -6.19
N ILE A 143 19.66 -7.95 -7.35
CA ILE A 143 21.02 -8.04 -7.87
C ILE A 143 22.00 -7.46 -6.82
N ALA A 144 21.70 -6.27 -6.30
CA ALA A 144 22.54 -5.59 -5.32
C ALA A 144 22.70 -6.40 -4.03
N LEU A 145 21.58 -6.87 -3.47
CA LEU A 145 21.56 -7.69 -2.26
C LEU A 145 22.32 -9.01 -2.40
N THR A 146 22.16 -9.66 -3.56
CA THR A 146 22.81 -10.95 -3.84
C THR A 146 24.31 -10.80 -4.06
N LEU A 147 24.74 -9.66 -4.58
CA LEU A 147 26.14 -9.43 -4.93
C LEU A 147 26.86 -8.46 -3.98
N GLY A 148 26.21 -8.06 -2.88
CA GLY A 148 26.81 -7.23 -1.84
C GLY A 148 26.98 -5.75 -2.21
N ALA A 149 26.20 -5.25 -3.18
CA ALA A 149 26.20 -3.86 -3.59
C ALA A 149 25.11 -3.06 -2.88
N HIS A 150 25.28 -1.74 -2.81
CA HIS A 150 24.20 -0.78 -2.61
C HIS A 150 23.65 -0.34 -3.98
N VAL A 151 22.36 -0.01 -4.07
CA VAL A 151 21.77 0.44 -5.34
C VAL A 151 21.11 1.80 -5.20
N GLU A 152 21.43 2.70 -6.11
CA GLU A 152 20.81 4.02 -6.22
C GLU A 152 20.14 4.18 -7.60
N PHE A 153 18.97 4.82 -7.60
CA PHE A 153 18.17 5.03 -8.80
C PHE A 153 18.21 6.48 -9.21
N ARG A 154 18.81 6.78 -10.36
CA ARG A 154 18.75 8.11 -10.96
C ARG A 154 17.53 8.21 -11.87
N VAL A 155 16.81 9.32 -11.75
CA VAL A 155 15.64 9.61 -12.58
C VAL A 155 15.89 10.83 -13.45
N LYS A 156 15.36 10.79 -14.67
CA LYS A 156 15.54 11.88 -15.63
C LYS A 156 14.90 13.16 -15.10
N GLY A 157 15.64 14.27 -15.06
CA GLY A 157 15.13 15.57 -14.64
C GLY A 157 14.85 15.68 -13.13
N PHE A 158 15.63 15.00 -12.29
CA PHE A 158 15.52 15.02 -10.83
C PHE A 158 15.36 16.42 -10.23
N LYS A 159 14.46 16.56 -9.23
CA LYS A 159 14.23 17.80 -8.47
C LYS A 159 14.41 17.54 -6.97
N HIS A 160 15.37 18.23 -6.35
CA HIS A 160 15.83 17.97 -4.98
C HIS A 160 14.75 18.04 -3.89
N ASN A 161 13.61 18.73 -4.12
CA ASN A 161 12.52 18.88 -3.14
C ASN A 161 11.14 18.49 -3.69
N ASN A 162 11.08 17.54 -4.64
CA ASN A 162 9.81 17.13 -5.22
C ASN A 162 9.74 15.60 -5.39
N PRO A 163 9.47 14.85 -4.29
CA PRO A 163 9.44 13.39 -4.33
C PRO A 163 8.32 12.85 -5.23
N GLU A 164 7.16 13.52 -5.30
CA GLU A 164 6.07 13.14 -6.20
C GLU A 164 6.47 13.25 -7.67
N HIS A 165 7.18 14.33 -8.04
CA HIS A 165 7.72 14.49 -9.38
C HIS A 165 8.72 13.37 -9.70
N ASN A 166 9.68 13.12 -8.81
CA ASN A 166 10.74 12.14 -9.00
C ASN A 166 10.21 10.70 -9.05
N ALA A 167 9.17 10.40 -8.27
CA ALA A 167 8.47 9.12 -8.31
C ALA A 167 7.86 8.85 -9.70
N ARG A 168 7.41 9.89 -10.40
CA ARG A 168 6.79 9.80 -11.74
C ARG A 168 7.78 9.88 -12.91
N GLN A 169 9.04 10.22 -12.66
CA GLN A 169 10.04 10.30 -13.72
C GLN A 169 10.55 8.90 -14.11
N PRO A 170 10.86 8.67 -15.41
CA PRO A 170 11.51 7.44 -15.83
C PRO A 170 12.90 7.33 -15.20
N LEU A 171 13.32 6.09 -14.95
CA LEU A 171 14.69 5.82 -14.55
C LEU A 171 15.63 6.19 -15.71
N GLU A 172 16.70 6.88 -15.38
CA GLU A 172 17.77 7.24 -16.32
C GLU A 172 18.92 6.24 -16.19
N THR A 173 19.31 5.89 -14.95
CA THR A 173 20.41 4.97 -14.68
C THR A 173 20.22 4.30 -13.33
N VAL A 174 20.63 3.05 -13.23
CA VAL A 174 20.76 2.30 -11.98
C VAL A 174 22.24 2.28 -11.61
N GLN A 175 22.58 2.74 -10.41
CA GLN A 175 23.95 2.78 -9.90
C GLN A 175 24.14 1.69 -8.86
N PHE A 176 25.09 0.79 -9.09
CA PHE A 176 25.52 -0.20 -8.12
C PHE A 176 26.81 0.29 -7.46
N GLU A 177 26.79 0.42 -6.15
CA GLU A 177 27.86 0.97 -5.34
C GLU A 177 28.48 -0.13 -4.48
N PHE A 178 29.80 -0.19 -4.46
CA PHE A 178 30.55 -1.25 -3.79
C PHE A 178 31.42 -0.67 -2.67
N ARG A 179 31.89 -1.51 -1.75
CA ARG A 179 32.82 -1.07 -0.71
C ARG A 179 34.23 -0.96 -1.27
N THR A 180 34.59 -1.85 -2.19
CA THR A 180 35.94 -1.91 -2.76
C THR A 180 35.92 -1.92 -4.27
N THR A 181 37.02 -1.45 -4.87
CA THR A 181 37.24 -1.49 -6.32
C THR A 181 37.24 -2.94 -6.83
N GLN A 182 37.75 -3.88 -6.04
CA GLN A 182 37.78 -5.31 -6.37
C GLN A 182 36.37 -5.90 -6.49
N GLU A 183 35.47 -5.58 -5.55
CA GLU A 183 34.06 -5.99 -5.61
C GLU A 183 33.36 -5.41 -6.85
N ARG A 184 33.60 -4.12 -7.14
CA ARG A 184 33.08 -3.44 -8.34
C ARG A 184 33.54 -4.14 -9.61
N ASP A 185 34.84 -4.42 -9.73
CA ASP A 185 35.41 -5.02 -10.94
C ASP A 185 34.93 -6.45 -11.14
N ALA A 186 34.86 -7.24 -10.07
CA ALA A 186 34.27 -8.58 -10.12
C ALA A 186 32.81 -8.54 -10.58
N PHE A 187 32.01 -7.58 -10.10
CA PHE A 187 30.64 -7.38 -10.54
C PHE A 187 30.57 -6.98 -12.02
N TYR A 188 31.33 -5.96 -12.42
CA TYR A 188 31.37 -5.47 -13.79
C TYR A 188 31.73 -6.58 -14.79
N GLU A 189 32.78 -7.35 -14.50
CA GLU A 189 33.20 -8.48 -15.34
C GLU A 189 32.09 -9.54 -15.50
N ARG A 190 31.28 -9.75 -14.45
CA ARG A 190 30.18 -10.71 -14.45
C ARG A 190 29.00 -10.26 -15.32
N ILE A 191 28.76 -8.95 -15.44
CA ILE A 191 27.60 -8.43 -16.17
C ILE A 191 27.91 -7.77 -17.51
N LYS A 192 29.16 -7.35 -17.77
CA LYS A 192 29.55 -6.64 -19.01
C LYS A 192 29.30 -7.47 -20.26
N ASN A 193 29.39 -8.79 -20.17
CA ASN A 193 29.17 -9.68 -21.33
C ASN A 193 27.67 -9.89 -21.61
N ILE A 194 26.79 -9.52 -20.68
CA ILE A 194 25.33 -9.65 -20.82
C ILE A 194 24.75 -8.48 -21.60
N SER A 195 25.17 -7.24 -21.26
CA SER A 195 24.83 -6.05 -22.04
C SER A 195 26.00 -5.05 -22.11
N PRO A 196 26.94 -5.24 -23.05
CA PRO A 196 28.17 -4.45 -23.12
C PRO A 196 27.95 -2.95 -23.33
N SER A 197 26.88 -2.57 -24.04
CA SER A 197 26.56 -1.16 -24.35
C SER A 197 25.77 -0.44 -23.26
N ASP A 198 25.30 -1.18 -22.26
CA ASP A 198 24.38 -0.66 -21.23
C ASP A 198 24.97 -0.70 -19.82
N VAL A 199 26.19 -1.22 -19.69
CA VAL A 199 26.95 -1.30 -18.44
C VAL A 199 28.24 -0.51 -18.59
N SER A 200 28.57 0.33 -17.61
CA SER A 200 29.84 1.06 -17.57
C SER A 200 30.33 1.25 -16.14
N ILE A 201 31.63 1.45 -15.96
CA ILE A 201 32.22 1.85 -14.68
C ILE A 201 32.20 3.38 -14.60
N ASP A 202 31.79 3.92 -13.46
CA ASP A 202 31.97 5.34 -13.20
C ASP A 202 33.41 5.62 -12.76
N PHE A 203 34.25 6.04 -13.72
CA PHE A 203 35.64 6.41 -13.47
C PHE A 203 35.80 7.80 -12.84
N THR A 204 34.72 8.59 -12.75
CA THR A 204 34.80 9.98 -12.30
C THR A 204 34.86 10.12 -10.78
N ALA A 205 34.54 9.05 -10.03
CA ALA A 205 34.57 9.03 -8.57
C ALA A 205 33.82 10.22 -7.92
N THR A 206 32.73 10.66 -8.56
CA THR A 206 31.98 11.87 -8.14
C THR A 206 31.33 11.72 -6.77
N LYS A 207 31.05 10.48 -6.35
CA LYS A 207 30.48 10.17 -5.05
C LYS A 207 31.57 9.73 -4.07
N LYS A 208 31.50 10.28 -2.86
CA LYS A 208 32.42 9.98 -1.76
C LYS A 208 31.67 9.44 -0.55
N ASP A 209 32.30 8.55 0.21
CA ASP A 209 31.78 8.06 1.48
C ASP A 209 31.91 9.13 2.58
N SER A 210 31.48 8.80 3.80
CA SER A 210 31.57 9.68 4.96
C SER A 210 33.00 10.05 5.36
N GLU A 211 33.99 9.31 4.89
CA GLU A 211 35.42 9.52 5.14
C GLU A 211 36.10 10.28 3.99
N GLY A 212 35.36 10.59 2.92
CA GLY A 212 35.85 11.32 1.75
C GLY A 212 36.52 10.43 0.69
N ASN A 213 36.47 9.09 0.84
CA ASN A 213 36.99 8.15 -0.14
C ASN A 213 36.02 8.01 -1.31
N ALA A 214 36.56 7.81 -2.51
CA ALA A 214 35.76 7.56 -3.70
C ALA A 214 34.95 6.26 -3.56
N ILE A 215 33.65 6.31 -3.83
CA ILE A 215 32.79 5.13 -3.88
C ILE A 215 32.95 4.44 -5.26
N PRO A 216 33.36 3.17 -5.32
CA PRO A 216 33.40 2.40 -6.57
C PRO A 216 31.98 2.14 -7.10
N ILE A 217 31.69 2.59 -8.33
CA ILE A 217 30.33 2.53 -8.92
C ILE A 217 30.33 1.86 -10.30
N VAL A 218 29.28 1.06 -10.55
CA VAL A 218 28.89 0.55 -11.88
C VAL A 218 27.53 1.12 -12.25
N LEU A 219 27.44 1.69 -13.46
CA LEU A 219 26.24 2.27 -14.04
C LEU A 219 25.61 1.26 -14.99
N VAL A 220 24.31 1.03 -14.83
CA VAL A 220 23.53 0.10 -15.66
C VAL A 220 22.29 0.82 -16.17
N LYS A 221 21.99 0.70 -17.47
CA LYS A 221 20.73 1.22 -18.01
C LYS A 221 19.54 0.38 -17.54
N PRO A 222 18.38 1.00 -17.22
CA PRO A 222 17.20 0.29 -16.72
C PRO A 222 16.76 -0.91 -17.57
N GLU A 223 16.84 -0.81 -18.90
CA GLU A 223 16.45 -1.83 -19.86
C GLU A 223 17.31 -3.11 -19.79
N ALA A 224 18.56 -3.03 -19.34
CA ALA A 224 19.46 -4.17 -19.23
C ALA A 224 19.22 -5.01 -17.97
N ILE A 225 18.56 -4.45 -16.94
CA ILE A 225 18.38 -5.09 -15.63
C ILE A 225 17.68 -6.43 -15.73
N LYS A 226 16.65 -6.54 -16.58
CA LYS A 226 15.89 -7.79 -16.74
C LYS A 226 16.73 -8.93 -17.32
N SER A 227 17.58 -8.63 -18.30
CA SER A 227 18.49 -9.62 -18.89
C SER A 227 19.60 -10.00 -17.92
N ILE A 228 20.13 -9.03 -17.19
CA ILE A 228 21.16 -9.26 -16.15
C ILE A 228 20.60 -10.16 -15.04
N ASP A 229 19.41 -9.87 -14.52
CA ASP A 229 18.71 -10.69 -13.53
C ASP A 229 18.51 -12.13 -14.02
N ALA A 230 18.04 -12.31 -15.25
CA ALA A 230 17.78 -13.64 -15.82
C ALA A 230 19.05 -14.50 -15.98
N VAL A 231 20.19 -13.88 -16.35
CA VAL A 231 21.45 -14.58 -16.56
C VAL A 231 22.19 -14.83 -15.24
N LEU A 232 22.20 -13.85 -14.34
CA LEU A 232 22.81 -14.02 -13.03
C LEU A 232 22.04 -15.05 -12.19
N PHE A 233 20.72 -15.10 -12.34
CA PHE A 233 19.83 -15.86 -11.47
C PHE A 233 18.85 -16.73 -12.27
N PRO A 234 19.34 -17.75 -12.99
CA PRO A 234 18.48 -18.65 -13.76
C PRO A 234 17.44 -19.32 -12.85
N ARG A 235 16.27 -19.67 -13.41
CA ARG A 235 15.17 -20.32 -12.68
C ARG A 235 15.55 -21.69 -12.09
N GLU A 236 16.65 -22.27 -12.54
CA GLU A 236 17.19 -23.55 -12.06
C GLU A 236 18.34 -23.33 -11.05
N SER A 237 18.30 -22.25 -10.28
CA SER A 237 19.30 -21.97 -9.24
C SER A 237 19.42 -23.13 -8.24
N PRO A 238 20.61 -23.33 -7.62
CA PRO A 238 20.84 -24.44 -6.73
C PRO A 238 19.83 -24.46 -5.58
N LYS A 239 19.15 -25.61 -5.41
CA LYS A 239 18.23 -25.86 -4.31
C LYS A 239 18.98 -25.79 -2.97
N LEU A 240 18.32 -25.28 -1.95
CA LEU A 240 18.81 -25.30 -0.58
C LEU A 240 18.66 -26.72 -0.02
N SER A 241 19.60 -27.19 0.80
CA SER A 241 19.33 -28.37 1.62
C SER A 241 18.26 -28.05 2.67
N LYS A 242 17.61 -29.08 3.20
CA LYS A 242 16.64 -28.91 4.29
C LYS A 242 17.28 -28.23 5.51
N GLU A 243 18.50 -28.64 5.84
CA GLU A 243 19.30 -28.10 6.95
C GLU A 243 19.67 -26.64 6.72
N GLN A 244 20.10 -26.28 5.49
CA GLN A 244 20.40 -24.89 5.14
C GLN A 244 19.19 -23.98 5.30
N PHE A 245 18.00 -24.45 4.90
CA PHE A 245 16.76 -23.69 5.11
C PHE A 245 16.48 -23.50 6.61
N ILE A 246 16.55 -24.57 7.41
CA ILE A 246 16.27 -24.51 8.85
C ILE A 246 17.27 -23.60 9.57
N GLU A 247 18.57 -23.80 9.35
CA GLU A 247 19.64 -23.06 10.02
C GLU A 247 19.56 -21.58 9.68
N SER A 248 19.42 -21.24 8.40
CA SER A 248 19.33 -19.84 7.98
C SER A 248 18.07 -19.16 8.49
N THR A 249 16.92 -19.85 8.48
CA THR A 249 15.65 -19.31 9.02
C THR A 249 15.77 -19.04 10.52
N ARG A 250 16.33 -19.98 11.30
CA ARG A 250 16.59 -19.79 12.74
C ARG A 250 17.57 -18.67 13.03
N SER A 251 18.61 -18.55 12.22
CA SER A 251 19.59 -17.47 12.33
C SER A 251 18.93 -16.10 12.14
N LEU A 252 18.05 -15.95 11.14
CA LEU A 252 17.28 -14.72 10.92
C LEU A 252 16.27 -14.45 12.05
N ILE A 253 15.63 -15.48 12.58
CA ILE A 253 14.75 -15.37 13.75
C ILE A 253 15.54 -14.87 14.97
N ASN A 254 16.69 -15.47 15.26
CA ASN A 254 17.54 -15.11 16.40
C ASN A 254 18.14 -13.70 16.27
N ALA A 255 18.42 -13.27 15.04
CA ALA A 255 18.81 -11.88 14.74
C ALA A 255 17.64 -10.89 14.88
N GLY A 256 16.44 -11.36 15.22
CA GLY A 256 15.27 -10.52 15.43
C GLY A 256 14.71 -9.94 14.12
N ILE A 257 15.05 -10.50 12.96
CA ILE A 257 14.55 -10.02 11.66
C ILE A 257 13.02 -10.03 11.64
N PHE A 258 12.45 -11.14 12.11
CA PHE A 258 11.01 -11.36 12.20
C PHE A 258 10.38 -10.85 13.51
N SER A 259 11.19 -10.32 14.43
CA SER A 259 10.74 -9.88 15.76
C SER A 259 9.97 -8.55 15.72
N GLY A 260 9.16 -8.31 16.76
CA GLY A 260 8.38 -7.08 16.93
C GLY A 260 6.88 -7.36 16.90
N ARG A 261 6.11 -6.64 16.08
CA ARG A 261 4.66 -6.84 15.97
C ARG A 261 4.27 -8.20 15.35
N SER A 262 5.21 -8.98 14.84
CA SER A 262 4.94 -10.16 14.01
C SER A 262 5.19 -11.49 14.74
N SER A 263 4.86 -11.58 16.03
CA SER A 263 5.10 -12.78 16.84
C SER A 263 4.52 -14.05 16.21
N ARG A 264 3.39 -13.94 15.49
CA ARG A 264 2.76 -15.07 14.80
C ARG A 264 3.51 -15.55 13.56
N LEU A 265 4.10 -14.64 12.76
CA LEU A 265 4.96 -15.05 11.64
C LEU A 265 6.22 -15.74 12.16
N GLU A 266 6.84 -15.16 13.19
CA GLU A 266 8.02 -15.76 13.82
C GLU A 266 7.69 -17.15 14.37
N GLU A 267 6.59 -17.30 15.10
CA GLU A 267 6.11 -18.57 15.64
C GLU A 267 5.76 -19.58 14.53
N SER A 268 5.12 -19.13 13.44
CA SER A 268 4.83 -19.97 12.27
C SER A 268 6.10 -20.51 11.64
N LEU A 269 7.12 -19.66 11.45
CA LEU A 269 8.43 -20.09 10.92
C LEU A 269 9.13 -21.06 11.87
N ARG A 270 9.08 -20.83 13.19
CA ARG A 270 9.61 -21.77 14.19
C ARG A 270 8.92 -23.13 14.11
N THR A 271 7.59 -23.14 13.99
CA THR A 271 6.77 -24.35 13.89
C THR A 271 7.08 -25.12 12.61
N ILE A 272 7.20 -24.44 11.46
CA ILE A 272 7.60 -25.05 10.19
C ILE A 272 9.00 -25.67 10.29
N CYS A 273 9.99 -24.95 10.85
CA CYS A 273 11.33 -25.50 11.05
C CYS A 273 11.31 -26.76 11.94
N LYS A 274 10.55 -26.75 13.04
CA LYS A 274 10.42 -27.91 13.93
C LYS A 274 9.78 -29.10 13.22
N ALA A 275 8.72 -28.88 12.43
CA ALA A 275 8.06 -29.93 11.68
C ALA A 275 8.97 -30.53 10.59
N LEU A 276 9.78 -29.73 9.91
CA LEU A 276 10.77 -30.22 8.93
C LEU A 276 11.86 -31.11 9.56
N GLU A 277 12.23 -30.86 10.82
CA GLU A 277 13.19 -31.67 11.57
C GLU A 277 12.59 -32.97 12.07
N THR A 278 11.39 -32.90 12.63
CA THR A 278 10.75 -34.01 13.36
C THR A 278 9.88 -34.89 12.47
N GLY A 279 9.41 -34.36 11.34
CA GLY A 279 8.38 -34.99 10.50
C GLY A 279 6.96 -34.90 11.08
N GLU A 280 6.77 -34.16 12.19
CA GLU A 280 5.46 -33.97 12.82
C GLU A 280 4.52 -33.13 11.93
N LEU A 281 3.22 -33.45 11.97
CA LEU A 281 2.18 -32.61 11.38
C LEU A 281 1.91 -31.39 12.26
N ILE A 282 1.56 -30.27 11.63
CA ILE A 282 1.27 -28.99 12.26
C ILE A 282 -0.24 -28.79 12.31
N ASP A 283 -0.80 -28.30 13.42
CA ASP A 283 -2.18 -27.78 13.40
C ASP A 283 -2.20 -26.50 12.56
N GLY A 284 -2.88 -26.54 11.41
CA GLY A 284 -2.91 -25.43 10.45
C GLY A 284 -3.42 -24.10 11.03
N ARG A 285 -4.12 -24.12 12.18
CA ARG A 285 -4.50 -22.91 12.93
C ARG A 285 -3.32 -22.16 13.54
N GLN A 286 -2.17 -22.82 13.68
CA GLN A 286 -0.94 -22.24 14.20
C GLN A 286 -0.15 -21.47 13.15
N ILE A 287 -0.47 -21.61 11.87
CA ILE A 287 0.25 -20.97 10.77
C ILE A 287 -0.47 -19.69 10.36
N ASN A 288 0.23 -18.55 10.49
CA ASN A 288 -0.33 -17.24 10.21
C ASN A 288 0.77 -16.20 9.95
N ALA A 289 0.64 -15.42 8.87
CA ALA A 289 1.53 -14.29 8.57
C ALA A 289 1.19 -12.99 9.33
N GLN A 290 0.19 -13.02 10.24
CA GLN A 290 -0.34 -11.84 10.92
C GLN A 290 0.71 -11.08 11.74
N VAL A 291 0.64 -9.77 11.63
CA VAL A 291 1.37 -8.80 12.44
C VAL A 291 0.34 -8.07 13.32
N SER A 292 0.65 -7.87 14.60
CA SER A 292 -0.21 -7.23 15.61
C SER A 292 -0.60 -5.83 15.15
N GLY A 293 -1.92 -5.53 15.17
CA GLY A 293 -2.48 -4.27 14.69
C GLY A 293 -3.44 -4.39 13.50
N GLY A 294 -4.11 -5.52 13.29
CA GLY A 294 -5.22 -5.64 12.33
C GLY A 294 -4.77 -5.84 10.88
N TRP A 295 -3.92 -6.85 10.66
CA TRP A 295 -3.43 -7.24 9.33
C TRP A 295 -4.45 -7.92 8.43
N MET A 296 -5.54 -8.43 8.99
CA MET A 296 -6.74 -8.84 8.26
C MET A 296 -7.94 -8.57 9.16
N ALA A 297 -9.04 -8.04 8.61
CA ALA A 297 -10.32 -8.07 9.30
C ALA A 297 -10.66 -9.54 9.58
N SER A 298 -11.28 -9.84 10.72
CA SER A 298 -11.65 -11.20 11.14
C SER A 298 -12.48 -11.99 10.11
N GLY A 299 -13.05 -11.34 9.08
CA GLY A 299 -13.77 -11.95 7.96
C GLY A 299 -12.94 -12.40 6.76
N GLN A 300 -11.62 -12.20 6.75
CA GLN A 300 -10.70 -12.69 5.68
C GLN A 300 -9.68 -13.72 6.19
N GLN A 301 -9.90 -14.28 7.39
CA GLN A 301 -9.04 -15.33 7.93
C GLN A 301 -9.18 -16.61 7.09
N ASN A 302 -8.23 -16.85 6.19
CA ASN A 302 -7.96 -18.21 5.78
C ASN A 302 -7.18 -18.84 6.93
N THR A 303 -7.70 -19.90 7.54
CA THR A 303 -6.89 -20.77 8.42
C THR A 303 -6.87 -22.12 7.76
N ALA A 304 -5.68 -22.67 7.52
CA ALA A 304 -5.59 -24.06 7.11
C ALA A 304 -6.26 -24.94 8.19
N SER A 305 -7.30 -25.69 7.80
CA SER A 305 -8.06 -26.51 8.74
C SER A 305 -7.43 -27.90 8.86
N GLY A 306 -7.19 -28.34 10.09
CA GLY A 306 -6.70 -29.69 10.39
C GLY A 306 -5.18 -29.79 10.51
N MET A 307 -4.70 -31.03 10.62
CA MET A 307 -3.27 -31.32 10.70
C MET A 307 -2.69 -31.30 9.28
N ILE A 308 -1.70 -30.43 9.04
CA ILE A 308 -1.07 -30.22 7.74
C ILE A 308 0.44 -30.50 7.82
N SER A 309 1.03 -30.85 6.68
CA SER A 309 2.48 -31.01 6.55
C SER A 309 3.23 -29.67 6.61
N ALA A 310 4.55 -29.72 6.84
CA ALA A 310 5.39 -28.53 6.77
C ALA A 310 5.39 -27.87 5.38
N GLU A 311 5.21 -28.65 4.32
CA GLU A 311 5.10 -28.15 2.95
C GLU A 311 3.81 -27.37 2.73
N GLU A 312 2.68 -27.92 3.15
CA GLU A 312 1.38 -27.23 3.08
C GLU A 312 1.38 -25.97 3.96
N ALA A 313 1.99 -26.04 5.15
CA ALA A 313 2.15 -24.89 6.03
C ALA A 313 3.00 -23.78 5.39
N TRP A 314 4.10 -24.11 4.71
CA TRP A 314 4.91 -23.12 4.00
C TRP A 314 4.18 -22.52 2.81
N ALA A 315 3.55 -23.34 1.95
CA ALA A 315 2.81 -22.83 0.81
C ALA A 315 1.67 -21.89 1.24
N PHE A 316 0.98 -22.26 2.33
CA PHE A 316 -0.03 -21.42 2.96
C PHE A 316 0.58 -20.11 3.49
N LEU A 317 1.65 -20.18 4.28
CA LEU A 317 2.31 -19.00 4.84
C LEU A 317 2.88 -18.08 3.74
N PHE A 318 3.45 -18.64 2.68
CA PHE A 318 4.00 -17.90 1.55
C PHE A 318 2.89 -17.19 0.76
N LYS A 319 1.74 -17.84 0.59
CA LYS A 319 0.55 -17.21 0.03
C LYS A 319 0.08 -16.04 0.88
N GLU A 320 -0.10 -16.27 2.18
CA GLU A 320 -0.49 -15.23 3.14
C GLU A 320 0.48 -14.05 3.11
N MET A 321 1.80 -14.31 3.09
CA MET A 321 2.82 -13.27 2.95
C MET A 321 2.73 -12.55 1.60
N GLY A 322 2.37 -13.24 0.51
CA GLY A 322 2.17 -12.66 -0.81
C GLY A 322 0.95 -11.73 -0.88
N GLU A 323 -0.19 -12.14 -0.33
CA GLU A 323 -1.47 -11.40 -0.35
C GLU A 323 -1.48 -10.11 0.46
N LEU A 324 -0.46 -9.89 1.29
CA LEU A 324 -0.21 -8.58 1.88
C LEU A 324 0.17 -7.62 0.75
N ASP A 325 -0.64 -6.62 0.43
CA ASP A 325 -0.20 -5.52 -0.44
C ASP A 325 1.12 -4.90 0.07
N ASN A 326 1.74 -4.02 -0.72
CA ASN A 326 2.98 -3.30 -0.39
C ASN A 326 2.86 -2.36 0.82
N SER A 327 2.67 -2.97 1.98
CA SER A 327 2.50 -2.33 3.28
C SER A 327 3.86 -1.92 3.84
N LEU A 328 3.84 -0.91 4.70
CA LEU A 328 5.02 -0.40 5.41
C LEU A 328 5.81 -1.52 6.13
N TYR A 329 5.14 -2.60 6.52
CA TYR A 329 5.78 -3.72 7.20
C TYR A 329 6.58 -4.63 6.26
N LYS A 330 6.08 -4.90 5.04
CA LYS A 330 6.87 -5.58 4.01
C LYS A 330 8.14 -4.77 3.72
N GLU A 331 7.99 -3.45 3.63
CA GLU A 331 9.13 -2.53 3.50
C GLU A 331 10.09 -2.62 4.70
N MET A 332 9.59 -2.67 5.93
CA MET A 332 10.43 -2.84 7.12
C MET A 332 11.16 -4.18 7.15
N PHE A 333 10.51 -5.29 6.78
CA PHE A 333 11.17 -6.60 6.71
C PHE A 333 12.25 -6.61 5.63
N ARG A 334 11.97 -6.04 4.45
CA ARG A 334 12.99 -5.84 3.40
C ARG A 334 14.18 -5.05 3.94
N GLY A 335 13.95 -3.91 4.58
CA GLY A 335 15.03 -3.09 5.12
C GLY A 335 15.89 -3.81 6.17
N ARG A 336 15.27 -4.63 7.03
CA ARG A 336 16.01 -5.45 8.02
C ARG A 336 16.80 -6.57 7.36
N LEU A 337 16.20 -7.27 6.39
CA LEU A 337 16.88 -8.32 5.62
C LEU A 337 18.05 -7.75 4.82
N GLU A 338 17.86 -6.60 4.17
CA GLU A 338 18.89 -5.88 3.42
C GLU A 338 20.06 -5.49 4.31
N GLU A 339 19.79 -4.92 5.49
CA GLU A 339 20.85 -4.56 6.44
C GLU A 339 21.58 -5.79 6.99
N HIS A 340 20.83 -6.85 7.33
CA HIS A 340 21.40 -8.07 7.91
C HIS A 340 22.28 -8.82 6.90
N PHE A 341 21.81 -9.00 5.67
CA PHE A 341 22.57 -9.65 4.61
C PHE A 341 23.79 -8.84 4.15
N ARG A 342 23.84 -7.54 4.44
CA ARG A 342 25.04 -6.72 4.22
C ARG A 342 26.13 -6.98 5.27
N GLN A 343 25.74 -7.38 6.47
CA GLN A 343 26.65 -7.61 7.60
C GLN A 343 27.08 -9.08 7.72
N GLN A 344 26.26 -10.00 7.22
CA GLN A 344 26.44 -11.45 7.39
C GLN A 344 26.44 -12.16 6.04
N GLN A 345 27.33 -13.13 5.86
CA GLN A 345 27.36 -13.95 4.66
C GLN A 345 26.30 -15.06 4.75
N TYR A 346 25.32 -15.02 3.84
CA TYR A 346 24.36 -16.10 3.62
C TYR A 346 24.50 -16.66 2.20
N PRO A 347 24.21 -17.96 1.99
CA PRO A 347 24.13 -18.53 0.65
C PRO A 347 23.19 -17.71 -0.24
N GLU A 348 23.54 -17.60 -1.52
CA GLU A 348 22.77 -16.88 -2.53
C GLU A 348 21.29 -17.33 -2.58
N GLY A 349 21.03 -18.63 -2.51
CA GLY A 349 19.68 -19.19 -2.47
C GLY A 349 18.85 -18.71 -1.27
N VAL A 350 19.48 -18.54 -0.10
CA VAL A 350 18.81 -18.04 1.11
C VAL A 350 18.42 -16.57 0.94
N ARG A 351 19.36 -15.75 0.45
CA ARG A 351 19.10 -14.32 0.20
C ARG A 351 17.98 -14.13 -0.81
N ARG A 352 17.97 -14.96 -1.86
CA ARG A 352 16.94 -14.94 -2.90
C ARG A 352 15.57 -15.36 -2.39
N LEU A 353 15.50 -16.45 -1.62
CA LEU A 353 14.26 -16.92 -0.98
C LEU A 353 13.58 -15.79 -0.20
N TRP A 354 14.32 -15.17 0.72
CA TRP A 354 13.74 -14.17 1.62
C TRP A 354 13.44 -12.86 0.91
N PHE A 355 14.28 -12.44 -0.04
CA PHE A 355 13.97 -11.27 -0.84
C PHE A 355 12.75 -11.49 -1.76
N ASP A 356 12.60 -12.68 -2.36
CA ASP A 356 11.44 -13.01 -3.20
C ASP A 356 10.14 -13.04 -2.39
N THR A 357 10.22 -13.55 -1.16
CA THR A 357 9.08 -13.62 -0.23
C THR A 357 8.54 -12.23 0.13
N PHE A 358 9.42 -11.23 0.25
CA PHE A 358 9.04 -9.87 0.68
C PHE A 358 9.14 -8.80 -0.43
N THR A 359 9.26 -9.20 -1.70
CA THR A 359 9.39 -8.26 -2.83
C THR A 359 8.16 -7.36 -2.96
N ASP A 360 8.37 -6.16 -3.52
CA ASP A 360 7.30 -5.18 -3.73
C ASP A 360 6.37 -5.61 -4.87
N GLN A 361 5.19 -6.10 -4.55
CA GLN A 361 4.16 -6.55 -5.49
C GLN A 361 2.76 -6.59 -4.86
N GLU A 362 1.74 -6.59 -5.70
CA GLU A 362 0.35 -6.86 -5.31
C GLU A 362 0.08 -8.36 -5.40
N GLY A 363 -0.26 -9.00 -4.27
CA GLY A 363 -0.78 -10.36 -4.24
C GLY A 363 0.24 -11.52 -4.24
N TYR A 364 -0.32 -12.74 -4.22
CA TYR A 364 0.42 -14.01 -4.15
C TYR A 364 1.16 -14.38 -5.45
N LYS A 365 2.47 -14.69 -5.34
CA LYS A 365 3.30 -15.28 -6.40
C LYS A 365 3.06 -16.79 -6.52
N LYS A 366 1.93 -17.18 -7.13
CA LYS A 366 1.65 -18.60 -7.42
C LYS A 366 2.74 -19.29 -8.26
N ASP A 367 3.44 -18.52 -9.10
CA ASP A 367 4.46 -19.03 -10.02
C ASP A 367 5.89 -18.84 -9.49
N SER A 368 6.06 -18.41 -8.23
CA SER A 368 7.41 -18.35 -7.62
C SER A 368 7.94 -19.76 -7.38
N GLN A 369 9.23 -19.96 -7.68
CA GLN A 369 9.94 -21.18 -7.31
C GLN A 369 9.97 -21.40 -5.79
N PHE A 370 9.76 -20.35 -4.98
CA PHE A 370 9.76 -20.43 -3.53
C PHE A 370 8.38 -20.68 -2.92
N ALA A 371 7.32 -20.73 -3.73
CA ALA A 371 5.97 -20.99 -3.23
C ALA A 371 5.79 -22.41 -2.67
N ASN A 372 6.60 -23.38 -3.12
CA ASN A 372 6.51 -24.77 -2.69
C ASN A 372 7.90 -25.31 -2.34
N PHE A 373 8.03 -26.05 -1.24
CA PHE A 373 9.33 -26.56 -0.84
C PHE A 373 9.95 -27.51 -1.87
N ALA A 374 9.17 -28.34 -2.56
CA ALA A 374 9.68 -29.25 -3.59
C ALA A 374 10.49 -28.56 -4.70
N ASN A 375 10.23 -27.27 -4.93
CA ASN A 375 10.87 -26.47 -5.96
C ASN A 375 12.26 -25.96 -5.53
N PHE A 376 12.52 -25.76 -4.23
CA PHE A 376 13.75 -25.12 -3.76
C PHE A 376 14.46 -25.82 -2.59
N ILE A 377 13.88 -26.88 -2.01
CA ILE A 377 14.54 -27.77 -1.05
C ILE A 377 14.92 -29.08 -1.76
N SER A 378 16.19 -29.48 -1.68
CA SER A 378 16.72 -30.65 -2.41
C SER A 378 16.24 -31.99 -1.89
N ASP A 379 15.92 -32.09 -0.60
CA ASP A 379 15.84 -33.37 0.13
C ASP A 379 14.40 -33.83 0.45
N LEU A 380 13.39 -33.23 -0.16
CA LEU A 380 11.99 -33.64 0.06
C LEU A 380 11.59 -34.82 -0.84
N PRO A 381 10.91 -35.85 -0.28
CA PRO A 381 10.40 -36.94 -1.08
C PRO A 381 9.31 -36.42 -2.04
N VAL A 382 9.45 -36.72 -3.33
CA VAL A 382 8.47 -36.36 -4.36
C VAL A 382 7.18 -37.15 -4.15
N HIS A 383 6.24 -36.62 -3.36
CA HIS A 383 4.91 -37.21 -3.26
C HIS A 383 4.03 -36.76 -4.43
N ARG A 384 3.83 -37.67 -5.39
CA ARG A 384 2.79 -37.56 -6.42
C ARG A 384 1.42 -37.54 -5.77
N SER A 385 0.77 -36.38 -5.73
CA SER A 385 -0.64 -36.27 -5.37
C SER A 385 -1.51 -36.88 -6.48
N ARG A 386 -2.09 -38.03 -6.21
CA ARG A 386 -3.22 -38.62 -6.94
C ARG A 386 -4.36 -38.73 -5.92
N VAL A 387 -5.50 -38.13 -6.25
CA VAL A 387 -6.89 -38.56 -5.98
C VAL A 387 -7.77 -37.32 -6.12
N GLY A 388 -8.57 -37.30 -7.18
CA GLY A 388 -9.76 -36.47 -7.26
C GLY A 388 -10.97 -37.23 -6.71
N GLN A 389 -12.01 -36.49 -6.33
CA GLN A 389 -13.36 -36.67 -6.85
C GLN A 389 -14.31 -35.64 -6.23
N SER A 390 -14.90 -34.85 -7.11
CA SER A 390 -16.32 -34.56 -7.26
C SER A 390 -17.24 -34.68 -6.04
N ARG A 391 -17.98 -33.59 -5.78
CA ARG A 391 -19.38 -33.70 -5.39
C ARG A 391 -20.21 -32.58 -6.02
N THR A 392 -20.94 -32.99 -7.05
CA THR A 392 -22.19 -32.41 -7.56
C THR A 392 -23.21 -32.26 -6.45
N GLU A 393 -24.03 -31.20 -6.48
CA GLU A 393 -25.49 -31.33 -6.53
C GLU A 393 -26.17 -29.98 -6.82
N ASP A 394 -27.16 -30.09 -7.71
CA ASP A 394 -27.96 -29.06 -8.35
C ASP A 394 -29.14 -28.55 -7.50
N ASN A 395 -29.77 -27.48 -8.01
CA ASN A 395 -31.19 -27.14 -7.95
C ASN A 395 -31.79 -26.57 -6.65
N HIS A 396 -32.21 -25.29 -6.67
CA HIS A 396 -33.53 -24.91 -7.21
C HIS A 396 -33.77 -23.38 -7.14
N SER A 397 -34.21 -22.85 -8.27
CA SER A 397 -34.90 -21.57 -8.41
C SER A 397 -36.31 -21.66 -7.82
N THR A 398 -36.76 -20.64 -7.08
CA THR A 398 -38.11 -20.08 -7.35
C THR A 398 -38.26 -18.64 -6.83
N PHE A 399 -38.58 -17.79 -7.79
CA PHE A 399 -39.27 -16.50 -7.69
C PHE A 399 -40.39 -16.46 -6.63
N LYS A 400 -40.47 -15.34 -5.89
CA LYS A 400 -41.72 -14.61 -5.59
C LYS A 400 -41.40 -13.23 -4.99
N GLN A 401 -41.62 -12.18 -5.79
CA GLN A 401 -41.91 -10.83 -5.28
C GLN A 401 -43.29 -10.84 -4.61
N PRO A 402 -43.55 -9.87 -3.72
CA PRO A 402 -44.42 -8.78 -4.14
C PRO A 402 -43.94 -7.39 -3.74
N SER A 403 -44.23 -6.46 -4.64
CA SER A 403 -44.13 -5.01 -4.52
C SER A 403 -45.04 -4.45 -3.41
N SER A 404 -44.60 -3.40 -2.71
CA SER A 404 -45.46 -2.25 -2.36
C SER A 404 -44.65 -1.06 -1.82
N THR A 405 -44.67 0.00 -2.63
CA THR A 405 -44.87 1.42 -2.25
C THR A 405 -44.00 2.06 -1.16
N VAL A 406 -43.04 2.85 -1.66
CA VAL A 406 -42.31 3.92 -0.96
C VAL A 406 -43.25 5.13 -0.73
N HIS A 407 -43.34 5.59 0.51
CA HIS A 407 -43.76 6.96 0.83
C HIS A 407 -42.52 7.79 1.18
N HIS A 408 -42.24 8.79 0.34
CA HIS A 408 -41.28 9.87 0.65
C HIS A 408 -41.90 10.85 1.65
N THR A 409 -41.13 11.24 2.67
CA THR A 409 -41.34 12.51 3.36
C THR A 409 -40.01 13.22 3.52
N THR A 410 -39.93 14.39 2.87
CA THR A 410 -38.81 15.32 2.87
C THR A 410 -38.73 16.04 4.22
N VAL A 411 -37.57 16.05 4.88
CA VAL A 411 -37.31 16.97 6.01
C VAL A 411 -35.99 17.70 5.80
N LYS A 412 -36.08 19.01 5.97
CA LYS A 412 -35.11 20.07 5.71
C LYS A 412 -33.87 19.97 6.61
N GLN A 413 -32.70 20.25 6.03
CA GLN A 413 -31.46 20.59 6.75
C GLN A 413 -31.61 21.91 7.53
N PRO A 414 -31.05 21.98 8.76
CA PRO A 414 -30.49 23.21 9.31
C PRO A 414 -28.96 23.15 9.32
N SER A 415 -28.33 24.28 8.98
CA SER A 415 -26.88 24.49 9.04
C SER A 415 -26.35 24.45 10.48
N PRO A 416 -25.09 24.05 10.72
CA PRO A 416 -24.55 23.95 12.07
C PRO A 416 -24.06 25.31 12.63
N PRO A 417 -24.26 25.59 13.93
CA PRO A 417 -23.73 26.77 14.58
C PRO A 417 -22.25 26.56 14.99
N VAL A 418 -21.49 27.65 14.92
CA VAL A 418 -20.13 27.77 15.42
C VAL A 418 -20.18 27.89 16.95
N HIS A 419 -19.67 26.91 17.68
CA HIS A 419 -19.45 27.03 19.14
C HIS A 419 -18.00 26.69 19.54
N LYS A 420 -17.35 27.66 20.18
CA LYS A 420 -16.13 27.48 20.98
C LYS A 420 -16.50 26.61 22.20
N SER A 421 -15.86 25.45 22.37
CA SER A 421 -16.06 24.56 23.53
C SER A 421 -14.73 24.19 24.19
N THR A 422 -14.73 24.22 25.52
CA THR A 422 -13.63 23.88 26.44
C THR A 422 -13.25 22.40 26.37
N THR A 423 -11.96 22.10 26.54
CA THR A 423 -11.30 20.79 26.31
C THR A 423 -11.89 19.58 27.04
N GLY A 424 -12.71 19.76 28.08
CA GLY A 424 -13.34 18.67 28.84
C GLY A 424 -14.60 18.07 28.18
N ASP A 425 -15.35 18.87 27.43
CA ASP A 425 -16.58 18.41 26.75
C ASP A 425 -16.26 17.80 25.37
N THR A 426 -15.19 18.26 24.72
CA THR A 426 -14.71 17.70 23.44
C THR A 426 -14.14 16.29 23.60
N HIS A 427 -13.44 15.99 24.71
CA HIS A 427 -12.89 14.64 24.95
C HIS A 427 -13.99 13.61 25.20
N LYS A 428 -15.05 13.98 25.94
CA LYS A 428 -16.21 13.10 26.12
C LYS A 428 -16.94 12.85 24.80
N ALA A 429 -17.11 13.87 23.96
CA ALA A 429 -17.69 13.71 22.63
C ALA A 429 -16.85 12.76 21.76
N PHE A 430 -15.51 12.92 21.78
CA PHE A 430 -14.59 12.01 21.12
C PHE A 430 -14.74 10.57 21.62
N ILE A 431 -14.71 10.32 22.92
CA ILE A 431 -14.80 8.96 23.49
C ILE A 431 -16.08 8.25 23.05
N LYS A 432 -17.19 8.99 22.96
CA LYS A 432 -18.46 8.44 22.47
C LYS A 432 -18.38 8.08 20.99
N HIS A 433 -17.86 8.98 20.15
CA HIS A 433 -17.64 8.71 18.72
C HIS A 433 -16.67 7.54 18.50
N PHE A 434 -15.56 7.51 19.22
CA PHE A 434 -14.56 6.45 19.21
C PHE A 434 -15.21 5.09 19.47
N ILE A 435 -16.02 4.96 20.53
CA ILE A 435 -16.69 3.69 20.85
C ILE A 435 -17.70 3.33 19.75
N GLN A 436 -18.50 4.27 19.25
CA GLN A 436 -19.46 3.98 18.18
C GLN A 436 -18.77 3.51 16.89
N HIS A 437 -17.57 4.01 16.62
CA HIS A 437 -16.77 3.63 15.46
C HIS A 437 -16.09 2.26 15.65
N HIS A 438 -15.52 2.02 16.83
CA HIS A 438 -14.71 0.83 17.11
C HIS A 438 -15.50 -0.36 17.71
N ALA A 439 -16.79 -0.19 18.00
CA ALA A 439 -17.66 -1.22 18.58
C ALA A 439 -18.89 -1.48 17.69
N PRO A 440 -18.79 -2.37 16.68
CA PRO A 440 -19.93 -2.77 15.87
C PRO A 440 -21.08 -3.30 16.76
N GLY A 441 -22.31 -2.95 16.43
CA GLY A 441 -23.48 -3.36 17.22
C GLY A 441 -23.79 -2.49 18.43
N VAL A 442 -23.09 -1.36 18.62
CA VAL A 442 -23.49 -0.29 19.54
C VAL A 442 -24.53 0.60 18.86
N GLU A 443 -25.81 0.42 19.23
CA GLU A 443 -26.93 1.12 18.58
C GLU A 443 -27.24 2.49 19.22
N ARG A 444 -26.68 2.77 20.40
CA ARG A 444 -26.90 4.02 21.15
C ARG A 444 -25.60 4.67 21.55
N GLU A 445 -25.62 5.99 21.62
CA GLU A 445 -24.48 6.79 22.09
C GLU A 445 -24.06 6.35 23.51
N PRO A 446 -22.77 6.06 23.74
CA PRO A 446 -22.29 5.63 25.05
C PRO A 446 -22.54 6.67 26.14
N LEU A 447 -22.91 6.18 27.31
CA LEU A 447 -23.20 7.03 28.47
C LEU A 447 -21.94 7.19 29.32
N ILE A 448 -21.48 8.43 29.54
CA ILE A 448 -20.31 8.71 30.37
C ILE A 448 -20.78 9.30 31.71
N GLU A 449 -20.62 8.56 32.80
CA GLU A 449 -21.01 8.95 34.16
C GLU A 449 -19.86 8.70 35.15
N LYS A 450 -19.47 9.73 35.91
CA LYS A 450 -18.54 9.61 37.06
C LYS A 450 -17.32 8.69 36.79
N SER A 451 -16.62 8.97 35.69
CA SER A 451 -15.42 8.23 35.22
C SER A 451 -15.65 6.80 34.73
N ARG A 452 -16.89 6.44 34.40
CA ARG A 452 -17.23 5.17 33.74
C ARG A 452 -17.98 5.43 32.44
N VAL A 453 -17.77 4.54 31.48
CA VAL A 453 -18.47 4.53 30.20
C VAL A 453 -19.34 3.30 30.15
N LYS A 454 -20.64 3.49 29.93
CA LYS A 454 -21.62 2.43 29.72
C LYS A 454 -21.90 2.30 28.23
N ILE A 455 -21.71 1.10 27.71
CA ILE A 455 -21.84 0.77 26.29
C ILE A 455 -22.96 -0.26 26.15
N GLU A 456 -23.94 0.03 25.28
CA GLU A 456 -25.05 -0.87 24.98
C GLU A 456 -24.77 -1.62 23.67
N PHE A 457 -24.62 -2.94 23.75
CA PHE A 457 -24.47 -3.81 22.59
C PHE A 457 -25.80 -4.49 22.25
N LYS A 458 -26.05 -4.61 20.94
CA LYS A 458 -27.23 -5.26 20.37
C LYS A 458 -27.40 -6.70 20.86
N ASN A 459 -26.30 -7.43 21.03
CA ASN A 459 -26.28 -8.78 21.59
C ASN A 459 -24.89 -9.15 22.13
N LYS A 460 -24.80 -10.32 22.76
CA LYS A 460 -23.57 -10.83 23.37
C LYS A 460 -22.42 -11.02 22.37
N ASN A 461 -22.69 -11.41 21.12
CA ASN A 461 -21.64 -11.64 20.14
C ASN A 461 -20.86 -10.36 19.82
N TYR A 462 -21.54 -9.22 19.71
CA TYR A 462 -20.87 -7.93 19.49
C TYR A 462 -20.00 -7.52 20.68
N LEU A 463 -20.46 -7.78 21.91
CA LEU A 463 -19.64 -7.55 23.11
C LEU A 463 -18.40 -8.44 23.13
N GLU A 464 -18.54 -9.75 22.86
CA GLU A 464 -17.39 -10.67 22.83
C GLU A 464 -16.39 -10.31 21.73
N ASN A 465 -16.86 -9.84 20.57
CA ASN A 465 -15.98 -9.31 19.52
C ASN A 465 -15.21 -8.06 19.98
N PHE A 466 -15.88 -7.13 20.67
CA PHE A 466 -15.24 -5.94 21.20
C PHE A 466 -14.17 -6.28 22.26
N LYS A 467 -14.46 -7.24 23.15
CA LYS A 467 -13.47 -7.76 24.11
C LYS A 467 -12.34 -8.54 23.45
N ALA A 468 -12.59 -9.28 22.38
CA ALA A 468 -11.54 -10.01 21.67
C ALA A 468 -10.50 -9.06 21.07
N ILE A 469 -10.91 -7.85 20.71
CA ILE A 469 -10.02 -6.83 20.13
C ILE A 469 -9.32 -6.01 21.23
N TYR A 470 -10.03 -5.65 22.29
CA TYR A 470 -9.56 -4.66 23.28
C TYR A 470 -9.43 -5.18 24.71
N GLY A 471 -9.64 -6.49 24.93
CA GLY A 471 -9.71 -7.11 26.25
C GLY A 471 -8.46 -6.94 27.09
N ASP A 472 -7.29 -6.85 26.46
CA ASP A 472 -6.01 -6.62 27.14
C ASP A 472 -5.96 -5.29 27.92
N TYR A 473 -6.80 -4.31 27.52
CA TYR A 473 -6.92 -3.02 28.17
C TYR A 473 -8.07 -2.97 29.20
N MET A 474 -8.90 -4.00 29.26
CA MET A 474 -10.16 -4.02 30.03
C MET A 474 -10.05 -4.88 31.29
N LYS A 475 -9.80 -4.25 32.44
CA LYS A 475 -9.71 -4.94 33.75
C LYS A 475 -10.86 -4.53 34.67
N GLY A 476 -11.49 -5.50 35.34
CA GLY A 476 -12.57 -5.21 36.30
C GLY A 476 -13.83 -4.61 35.67
N ILE A 477 -14.10 -4.99 34.41
CA ILE A 477 -15.34 -4.62 33.69
C ILE A 477 -16.56 -5.36 34.29
N SER A 478 -17.72 -4.72 34.21
CA SER A 478 -18.99 -5.35 34.62
C SER A 478 -19.93 -5.48 33.44
N GLU A 479 -20.50 -6.66 33.30
CA GLU A 479 -21.45 -7.01 32.26
C GLU A 479 -22.83 -7.23 32.86
N THR A 480 -23.85 -6.68 32.21
CA THR A 480 -25.24 -6.86 32.63
C THR A 480 -26.11 -7.17 31.43
N LEU A 481 -26.97 -8.19 31.57
CA LEU A 481 -27.94 -8.56 30.55
C LEU A 481 -29.15 -7.63 30.63
N GLY A 482 -29.67 -7.22 29.47
CA GLY A 482 -30.91 -6.47 29.39
C GLY A 482 -32.11 -7.33 29.80
N HIS A 483 -33.00 -6.76 30.60
CA HIS A 483 -34.25 -7.40 31.03
C HIS A 483 -35.47 -6.69 30.42
N GLY A 484 -36.62 -7.37 30.36
CA GLY A 484 -37.88 -6.81 29.88
C GLY A 484 -37.82 -6.35 28.41
N LYS A 485 -38.12 -5.08 28.15
CA LYS A 485 -38.08 -4.49 26.79
C LYS A 485 -36.69 -4.48 26.13
N ASN A 486 -35.63 -4.77 26.91
CA ASN A 486 -34.25 -4.85 26.44
C ASN A 486 -33.71 -6.30 26.41
N ALA A 487 -34.59 -7.31 26.46
CA ALA A 487 -34.19 -8.71 26.38
C ALA A 487 -33.35 -8.98 25.12
N GLY A 488 -32.17 -9.58 25.30
CA GLY A 488 -31.20 -9.88 24.24
C GLY A 488 -30.06 -8.86 24.11
N LYS A 489 -30.19 -7.66 24.69
CA LYS A 489 -29.11 -6.65 24.74
C LYS A 489 -28.12 -6.93 25.88
N VAL A 490 -26.89 -6.45 25.73
CA VAL A 490 -25.85 -6.59 26.76
C VAL A 490 -25.18 -5.24 27.02
N TYR A 491 -24.99 -4.91 28.29
CA TYR A 491 -24.40 -3.65 28.73
C TYR A 491 -23.02 -3.90 29.32
N LEU A 492 -22.03 -3.17 28.83
CA LEU A 492 -20.66 -3.18 29.34
C LEU A 492 -20.39 -1.86 30.06
N THR A 493 -19.88 -1.92 31.29
CA THR A 493 -19.39 -0.73 32.01
C THR A 493 -17.87 -0.81 32.15
N VAL A 494 -17.18 0.19 31.61
CA VAL A 494 -15.71 0.28 31.56
C VAL A 494 -15.24 1.56 32.23
N PRO A 495 -14.17 1.55 33.05
CA PRO A 495 -13.53 2.77 33.51
C PRO A 495 -13.03 3.65 32.35
N LEU A 496 -13.20 4.97 32.43
CA LEU A 496 -12.82 5.91 31.37
C LEU A 496 -11.32 5.81 31.03
N GLU A 497 -10.47 5.65 32.04
CA GLU A 497 -9.02 5.46 31.90
C GLU A 497 -8.65 4.26 31.02
N GLN A 498 -9.49 3.22 30.99
CA GLN A 498 -9.25 2.04 30.15
C GLN A 498 -9.62 2.32 28.69
N ILE A 499 -10.61 3.17 28.44
CA ILE A 499 -10.89 3.65 27.08
C ILE A 499 -9.74 4.53 26.59
N GLU A 500 -9.19 5.39 27.46
CA GLU A 500 -8.00 6.18 27.15
C GLU A 500 -6.75 5.30 26.94
N ALA A 501 -6.64 4.17 27.64
CA ALA A 501 -5.58 3.20 27.42
C ALA A 501 -5.70 2.53 26.04
N ILE A 502 -6.92 2.22 25.59
CA ILE A 502 -7.17 1.70 24.23
C ILE A 502 -6.76 2.75 23.19
N GLU A 503 -7.18 4.01 23.36
CA GLU A 503 -6.81 5.12 22.49
C GLU A 503 -5.28 5.28 22.40
N ASN A 504 -4.60 5.31 23.55
CA ASN A 504 -3.14 5.38 23.60
C ASN A 504 -2.48 4.16 22.94
N GLY A 505 -3.08 2.98 23.03
CA GLY A 505 -2.66 1.76 22.33
C GLY A 505 -2.71 1.92 20.81
N VAL A 506 -3.79 2.50 20.28
CA VAL A 506 -3.92 2.81 18.84
C VAL A 506 -2.81 3.76 18.39
N LEU A 507 -2.55 4.83 19.13
CA LEU A 507 -1.53 5.82 18.79
C LEU A 507 -0.10 5.29 18.93
N LYS A 508 0.18 4.45 19.94
CA LYS A 508 1.45 3.70 20.07
C LYS A 508 1.62 2.71 18.92
N GLY A 509 0.50 2.23 18.38
CA GLY A 509 0.37 1.56 17.09
C GLY A 509 0.95 2.35 15.92
N LYS A 510 0.73 3.66 15.84
CA LYS A 510 1.15 4.47 14.68
C LYS A 510 2.49 5.17 14.87
N TYR A 511 2.81 5.58 16.09
CA TYR A 511 4.04 6.28 16.42
C TYR A 511 4.84 5.49 17.45
N LYS A 512 5.93 4.83 17.00
CA LYS A 512 6.78 3.98 17.87
C LYS A 512 7.41 4.71 19.06
N HIS A 513 7.48 6.03 19.01
CA HIS A 513 7.99 6.88 20.09
C HIS A 513 6.86 7.61 20.82
N TYR A 514 5.64 7.07 20.78
CA TYR A 514 4.51 7.65 21.50
C TYR A 514 4.77 7.56 23.01
N VAL A 515 4.66 8.71 23.69
CA VAL A 515 4.90 8.89 25.12
C VAL A 515 3.64 9.44 25.77
N THR A 516 3.16 8.76 26.82
CA THR A 516 2.03 9.21 27.65
C THR A 516 2.51 10.01 28.86
N PRO A 517 1.62 10.79 29.53
CA PRO A 517 1.99 11.53 30.73
C PRO A 517 2.55 10.59 31.81
N GLY A 518 3.78 10.85 32.27
CA GLY A 518 4.47 10.03 33.28
C GLY A 518 5.44 8.98 32.72
N GLU A 519 5.44 8.73 31.41
CA GLU A 519 6.45 7.90 30.75
C GLU A 519 7.72 8.72 30.43
N GLN A 520 8.89 8.12 30.66
CA GLN A 520 10.18 8.70 30.26
C GLN A 520 10.35 8.58 28.74
N PRO A 521 10.87 9.61 28.04
CA PRO A 521 11.19 9.52 26.62
C PRO A 521 12.23 8.40 26.38
N MET A 522 11.92 7.47 25.48
CA MET A 522 12.76 6.28 25.25
C MET A 522 14.05 6.54 24.43
N ARG A 523 14.30 7.75 23.92
CA ARG A 523 15.44 8.00 23.04
C ARG A 523 16.21 9.29 23.34
N THR A 524 17.53 9.20 23.24
CA THR A 524 18.43 10.34 23.13
C THR A 524 18.30 10.96 21.74
N VAL A 525 18.09 12.27 21.67
CA VAL A 525 17.94 13.02 20.41
C VAL A 525 18.96 14.15 20.33
N THR A 526 19.41 14.49 19.12
CA THR A 526 20.34 15.62 18.91
C THR A 526 19.71 16.95 19.27
N SER A 527 18.42 17.12 18.94
CA SER A 527 17.66 18.32 19.29
C SER A 527 16.20 17.95 19.57
N ALA A 528 15.72 18.28 20.76
CA ALA A 528 14.30 18.14 21.09
C ALA A 528 13.50 19.21 20.32
N VAL A 529 12.36 18.81 19.74
CA VAL A 529 11.44 19.79 19.15
C VAL A 529 10.70 20.52 20.26
N THR A 530 10.61 21.83 20.16
CA THR A 530 9.82 22.70 21.05
C THR A 530 8.62 23.27 20.31
N CYS A 531 7.72 23.94 21.03
CA CYS A 531 6.54 24.60 20.44
C CYS A 531 6.83 26.00 19.87
N ASP A 532 8.08 26.46 19.88
CA ASP A 532 8.44 27.84 19.52
C ASP A 532 8.10 28.19 18.06
N SER A 533 8.12 27.17 17.19
CA SER A 533 7.80 27.29 15.76
C SER A 533 6.30 27.32 15.44
N LEU A 534 5.42 27.16 16.43
CA LEU A 534 3.97 27.30 16.20
C LEU A 534 3.63 28.74 15.82
N ARG A 535 2.60 28.91 14.99
CA ARG A 535 2.18 30.26 14.53
C ARG A 535 1.16 30.90 15.47
N ASP A 536 0.41 30.09 16.20
CA ASP A 536 -0.67 30.52 17.10
C ASP A 536 -0.20 30.56 18.57
N ASN A 537 -0.42 31.69 19.25
CA ASN A 537 -0.06 31.89 20.65
C ASN A 537 -0.88 31.02 21.61
N ASP A 538 -2.12 30.67 21.26
CA ASP A 538 -2.95 29.78 22.07
C ASP A 538 -2.40 28.35 22.05
N PHE A 539 -1.90 27.89 20.89
CA PHE A 539 -1.23 26.60 20.81
C PHE A 539 0.14 26.61 21.50
N LYS A 540 0.92 27.70 21.37
CA LYS A 540 2.16 27.85 22.15
C LYS A 540 1.91 27.73 23.64
N SER A 541 0.87 28.38 24.16
CA SER A 541 0.47 28.27 25.56
C SER A 541 0.11 26.83 25.94
N ARG A 542 -0.69 26.14 25.11
CA ARG A 542 -1.13 24.75 25.34
C ARG A 542 0.03 23.74 25.34
N TYR A 543 1.10 24.00 24.60
CA TYR A 543 2.23 23.09 24.45
C TYR A 543 3.53 23.54 25.13
N LYS A 544 3.52 24.68 25.85
CA LYS A 544 4.71 25.37 26.38
C LYS A 544 5.69 24.49 27.15
N ASN A 545 5.15 23.53 27.92
CA ASN A 545 5.95 22.65 28.78
C ASN A 545 6.25 21.28 28.14
N ASN A 546 5.89 21.08 26.87
CA ASN A 546 6.06 19.82 26.17
C ASN A 546 7.21 19.94 25.18
N GLN A 547 8.05 18.92 25.11
CA GLN A 547 9.18 18.86 24.18
C GLN A 547 9.39 17.46 23.61
N GLY A 548 10.11 17.39 22.49
CA GLY A 548 10.53 16.15 21.86
C GLY A 548 9.35 15.22 21.52
N ASP A 549 9.48 13.96 21.89
CA ASP A 549 8.49 12.92 21.55
C ASP A 549 7.18 13.08 22.31
N PHE A 550 7.23 13.63 23.53
CA PHE A 550 6.03 13.93 24.31
C PHE A 550 5.18 15.02 23.63
N LEU A 551 5.84 16.06 23.10
CA LEU A 551 5.16 17.09 22.30
C LEU A 551 4.50 16.49 21.05
N LYS A 552 5.23 15.67 20.31
CA LYS A 552 4.71 15.01 19.09
C LYS A 552 3.55 14.06 19.41
N SER A 553 3.63 13.33 20.51
CA SER A 553 2.56 12.44 21.00
C SER A 553 1.30 13.22 21.34
N LYS A 554 1.43 14.35 22.05
CA LYS A 554 0.33 15.27 22.35
C LYS A 554 -0.33 15.80 21.08
N ILE A 555 0.44 16.21 20.07
CA ILE A 555 -0.11 16.72 18.81
C ILE A 555 -0.83 15.61 18.05
N LEU A 556 -0.23 14.41 17.94
CA LEU A 556 -0.85 13.26 17.26
C LEU A 556 -2.14 12.80 17.94
N LYS A 557 -2.20 12.85 19.27
CA LYS A 557 -3.40 12.52 20.02
C LYS A 557 -4.56 13.47 19.66
N VAL A 558 -4.34 14.78 19.76
CA VAL A 558 -5.37 15.77 19.40
C VAL A 558 -5.74 15.66 17.91
N PHE A 559 -4.78 15.34 17.03
CA PHE A 559 -5.04 15.12 15.62
C PHE A 559 -5.96 13.92 15.37
N TYR A 560 -5.71 12.81 16.06
CA TYR A 560 -6.56 11.63 16.00
C TYR A 560 -7.97 11.92 16.51
N GLU A 561 -8.10 12.60 17.65
CA GLU A 561 -9.39 13.05 18.18
C GLU A 561 -10.16 13.92 17.16
N ASP A 562 -9.48 14.85 16.49
CA ASP A 562 -10.08 15.70 15.47
C ASP A 562 -10.49 14.91 14.21
N LEU A 563 -9.74 13.87 13.84
CA LEU A 563 -10.05 13.01 12.68
C LEU A 563 -11.25 12.09 12.95
N GLU A 564 -11.37 11.52 14.14
CA GLU A 564 -12.51 10.66 14.49
C GLU A 564 -13.85 11.42 14.45
N ASN A 565 -13.81 12.72 14.71
CA ASN A 565 -14.97 13.61 14.57
C ASN A 565 -15.26 14.03 13.11
N ALA A 566 -14.39 13.71 12.15
CA ALA A 566 -14.60 14.05 10.73
C ALA A 566 -15.45 12.97 10.05
N GLU A 567 -16.64 13.34 9.57
CA GLU A 567 -17.60 12.39 8.98
C GLU A 567 -17.47 12.24 7.45
N THR A 568 -16.83 13.21 6.79
CA THR A 568 -16.70 13.23 5.32
C THR A 568 -15.24 13.37 4.89
N PRO A 569 -14.88 12.97 3.65
CA PRO A 569 -13.53 13.18 3.13
C PRO A 569 -13.14 14.66 3.10
N LYS A 570 -14.12 15.55 2.91
CA LYS A 570 -13.93 17.01 2.95
C LYS A 570 -13.58 17.48 4.36
N ASP A 571 -14.22 16.93 5.39
CA ASP A 571 -13.93 17.30 6.78
C ASP A 571 -12.57 16.78 7.23
N VAL A 572 -12.19 15.56 6.79
CA VAL A 572 -10.83 15.04 6.99
C VAL A 572 -9.80 15.99 6.37
N GLN A 573 -10.02 16.44 5.14
CA GLN A 573 -9.11 17.38 4.48
C GLN A 573 -9.03 18.73 5.22
N LYS A 574 -10.15 19.27 5.73
CA LYS A 574 -10.13 20.49 6.56
C LYS A 574 -9.30 20.31 7.83
N VAL A 575 -9.41 19.17 8.50
CA VAL A 575 -8.59 18.87 9.69
C VAL A 575 -7.11 18.84 9.31
N VAL A 576 -6.75 18.15 8.23
CA VAL A 576 -5.37 18.09 7.73
C VAL A 576 -4.82 19.48 7.39
N ASP A 577 -5.58 20.27 6.64
CA ASP A 577 -5.17 21.62 6.22
C ASP A 577 -5.00 22.53 7.44
N ARG A 578 -5.87 22.43 8.45
CA ARG A 578 -5.73 23.17 9.71
C ARG A 578 -4.39 22.90 10.39
N TYR A 579 -4.02 21.63 10.56
CA TYR A 579 -2.75 21.24 11.21
C TYR A 579 -1.51 21.62 10.40
N LYS A 580 -1.61 21.64 9.07
CA LYS A 580 -0.55 22.13 8.18
C LYS A 580 -0.41 23.65 8.25
N ASN A 581 -1.53 24.37 8.34
CA ASN A 581 -1.53 25.84 8.34
C ASN A 581 -1.08 26.46 9.66
N ASP A 582 -1.40 25.84 10.81
CA ASP A 582 -1.04 26.35 12.14
C ASP A 582 0.35 25.93 12.67
N GLY A 583 1.06 25.10 11.89
CA GLY A 583 2.44 24.69 12.18
C GLY A 583 2.56 23.47 13.09
N ARG A 584 1.45 22.86 13.53
CA ARG A 584 1.51 21.60 14.30
C ARG A 584 2.08 20.46 13.46
N TYR A 585 1.75 20.40 12.17
CA TYR A 585 2.36 19.43 11.25
C TYR A 585 3.87 19.65 11.09
N ASP A 586 4.33 20.91 11.03
CA ASP A 586 5.76 21.22 10.91
C ASP A 586 6.57 20.68 12.10
N ILE A 587 6.00 20.72 13.30
CA ILE A 587 6.58 20.09 14.49
C ILE A 587 6.69 18.58 14.33
N LEU A 588 5.65 17.92 13.80
CA LEU A 588 5.69 16.49 13.52
C LEU A 588 6.74 16.17 12.46
N ALA A 589 6.80 16.93 11.38
CA ALA A 589 7.73 16.77 10.26
C ALA A 589 9.19 17.14 10.61
N LYS A 590 9.43 17.89 11.68
CA LYS A 590 10.78 18.25 12.11
C LYS A 590 11.54 17.04 12.66
N ALA A 591 12.64 16.70 11.99
CA ALA A 591 13.55 15.66 12.42
C ALA A 591 14.27 16.05 13.73
N GLN A 592 14.48 15.06 14.62
CA GLN A 592 15.14 15.23 15.92
C GLN A 592 16.58 14.68 15.94
N ASN A 593 16.98 13.95 14.89
CA ASN A 593 18.31 13.37 14.71
C ASN A 593 19.02 14.03 13.52
N THR A 594 20.32 14.25 13.65
CA THR A 594 21.16 14.98 12.67
C THR A 594 21.07 14.39 11.26
N THR A 595 21.17 13.07 11.13
CA THR A 595 21.13 12.37 9.83
C THR A 595 19.80 12.61 9.09
N MET A 596 18.68 12.61 9.82
CA MET A 596 17.37 12.86 9.21
C MET A 596 17.16 14.33 8.84
N GLN A 597 17.75 15.26 9.60
CA GLN A 597 17.71 16.70 9.29
C GLN A 597 18.49 17.01 8.01
N VAL A 598 19.68 16.40 7.84
CA VAL A 598 20.53 16.59 6.65
C VAL A 598 19.92 16.00 5.39
N LEU A 599 19.23 14.85 5.51
CA LEU A 599 18.66 14.12 4.37
C LEU A 599 17.21 14.47 4.03
N GLY A 600 16.57 15.40 4.77
CA GLY A 600 15.18 15.80 4.52
C GLY A 600 14.16 14.65 4.64
N MET A 601 14.47 13.64 5.45
CA MET A 601 13.65 12.43 5.55
C MET A 601 12.32 12.69 6.24
N THR A 602 11.24 12.08 5.74
CA THR A 602 9.95 12.05 6.43
C THR A 602 10.11 11.42 7.81
N THR A 603 9.63 12.13 8.84
CA THR A 603 9.74 11.65 10.23
C THR A 603 8.68 10.60 10.53
N SER A 604 8.96 9.72 11.48
CA SER A 604 7.99 8.72 11.97
C SER A 604 6.69 9.34 12.49
N SER A 605 6.74 10.55 13.06
CA SER A 605 5.56 11.30 13.48
C SER A 605 4.77 11.89 12.30
N ALA A 606 5.42 12.29 11.21
CA ALA A 606 4.73 12.69 9.98
C ALA A 606 4.13 11.49 9.23
N THR A 607 4.79 10.34 9.27
CA THR A 607 4.21 9.07 8.78
C THR A 607 2.96 8.70 9.56
N ALA A 608 3.02 8.74 10.90
CA ALA A 608 1.85 8.46 11.75
C ALA A 608 0.67 9.40 11.44
N PHE A 609 0.94 10.68 11.16
CA PHE A 609 -0.07 11.65 10.75
C PHE A 609 -0.78 11.25 9.44
N GLU A 610 -0.02 10.86 8.40
CA GLU A 610 -0.62 10.44 7.13
C GLU A 610 -1.31 9.07 7.22
N GLU A 611 -0.83 8.17 8.08
CA GLU A 611 -1.51 6.89 8.35
C GLU A 611 -2.88 7.08 9.00
N LEU A 612 -2.97 7.89 10.06
CA LEU A 612 -4.23 8.20 10.73
C LEU A 612 -5.24 8.83 9.77
N ARG A 613 -4.77 9.72 8.89
CA ARG A 613 -5.59 10.31 7.82
C ARG A 613 -6.12 9.24 6.85
N LYS A 614 -5.25 8.35 6.36
CA LYS A 614 -5.63 7.29 5.40
C LYS A 614 -6.64 6.32 6.01
N GLU A 615 -6.42 5.92 7.26
CA GLU A 615 -7.33 5.04 8.00
C GLU A 615 -8.73 5.66 8.07
N ARG A 616 -8.82 6.93 8.50
CA ARG A 616 -10.12 7.61 8.58
C ARG A 616 -10.83 7.72 7.24
N LEU A 617 -10.11 8.02 6.15
CA LEU A 617 -10.70 8.06 4.81
C LEU A 617 -11.23 6.69 4.37
N GLY A 618 -10.49 5.62 4.69
CA GLY A 618 -10.92 4.24 4.44
C GLY A 618 -12.21 3.90 5.18
N ASP A 619 -12.33 4.30 6.44
CA ASP A 619 -13.50 4.00 7.26
C ASP A 619 -14.75 4.78 6.81
N ILE A 620 -14.59 6.05 6.41
CA ILE A 620 -15.67 6.83 5.81
C ILE A 620 -16.18 6.17 4.51
N ASP A 621 -15.29 5.67 3.65
CA ASP A 621 -15.72 5.02 2.41
C ASP A 621 -16.42 3.67 2.69
N LYS A 622 -15.95 2.90 3.67
CA LYS A 622 -16.64 1.67 4.12
C LYS A 622 -18.05 1.98 4.65
N ALA A 623 -18.18 2.98 5.52
CA ALA A 623 -19.47 3.39 6.07
C ALA A 623 -20.44 3.84 4.97
N ARG A 624 -19.94 4.60 3.98
CA ARG A 624 -20.71 5.01 2.80
C ARG A 624 -21.18 3.83 1.95
N ARG A 625 -20.32 2.84 1.70
CA ARG A 625 -20.69 1.63 0.94
C ARG A 625 -21.75 0.80 1.68
N ALA A 626 -21.65 0.70 3.00
CA ALA A 626 -22.62 -0.01 3.83
C ALA A 626 -24.01 0.66 3.92
N GLN A 627 -24.14 1.94 3.55
CA GLN A 627 -25.43 2.64 3.47
C GLN A 627 -26.10 2.54 2.09
N VAL A 628 -25.35 2.12 1.06
CA VAL A 628 -25.84 1.98 -0.32
C VAL A 628 -26.20 0.53 -0.65
N ALA A 629 -25.66 -0.43 0.12
CA ALA A 629 -26.05 -1.84 0.13
C ALA A 629 -27.23 -2.05 1.07
#